data_AF-A0A377KE97-F1
#
_entry.id   AF-A0A377KE97-F1
#
_cell.length_a   1.000
_cell.length_b   1.000
_cell.length_c   1.000
_cell.angle_alpha   90.00
_cell.angle_beta   90.00
_cell.angle_gamma   90.00
#
_symmetry.space_group_name_H-M   'P 1'
#
loop_
_entity.id
_entity.type
_entity.pdbx_description
1 polymer ?
#
loop_
_entity_poly.entity_id
_entity_poly.type
_entity_poly.pdbx_seq_one_letter_code
_entity_poly.pdbx_strand_id
1 'polypeptide(L)'
;MFFFDEAHLLFNDAPQVLLDKIEQVIRLIRSKGVGVWFVSQNPSDIPDNVLGQLGNRVQHALRAFTPKDQKAVKAAAQTMRANPTFDTEKAIQELGTGEALISFLDAKGSPSVVERAMVIAPCSRMGPVTEDERNGLINHSPVYGKYEDDVDRESAYEMLQKGFQASIEQQNNTPAKGKEVAVDDGILGGLKDILFGTTGPRGGKKDGVVQTMAKSAARQVTNQIVRGMLGSLLGGRRR
;
A
#
# COMPACT_ATOMS: atom_id res chain seq x y z
N MET A 1 9.77 11.59 8.19
CA MET A 1 8.78 12.55 7.68
C MET A 1 8.61 12.27 6.20
N PHE A 2 7.37 12.24 5.72
CA PHE A 2 7.07 12.11 4.29
C PHE A 2 6.53 13.43 3.77
N PHE A 3 7.03 13.84 2.60
CA PHE A 3 6.55 15.01 1.86
C PHE A 3 5.97 14.50 0.55
N PHE A 4 4.73 14.87 0.27
CA PHE A 4 4.07 14.63 -1.00
C PHE A 4 3.93 15.97 -1.69
N ASP A 5 4.84 16.22 -2.63
CA ASP A 5 4.76 17.37 -3.51
C ASP A 5 3.73 17.13 -4.60
N GLU A 6 3.08 18.20 -5.06
CA GLU A 6 1.94 18.15 -5.96
C GLU A 6 0.88 17.13 -5.51
N ALA A 7 0.49 17.25 -4.24
CA ALA A 7 -0.45 16.33 -3.59
C ALA A 7 -1.78 16.17 -4.33
N HIS A 8 -2.17 17.15 -5.15
CA HIS A 8 -3.32 17.04 -6.05
C HIS A 8 -3.29 15.79 -6.93
N LEU A 9 -2.11 15.32 -7.35
CA LEU A 9 -1.95 14.11 -8.16
C LEU A 9 -2.34 12.83 -7.42
N LEU A 10 -2.29 12.83 -6.09
CA LEU A 10 -2.69 11.69 -5.27
C LEU A 10 -4.21 11.60 -5.11
N PHE A 11 -4.91 12.72 -5.26
CA PHE A 11 -6.33 12.85 -4.93
C PHE A 11 -7.23 13.05 -6.16
N ASN A 12 -6.70 13.61 -7.24
CA ASN A 12 -7.44 13.81 -8.48
C ASN A 12 -7.89 12.46 -9.05
N ASP A 13 -9.20 12.34 -9.28
CA ASP A 13 -9.86 11.13 -9.79
C ASP A 13 -9.57 9.85 -8.98
N ALA A 14 -9.13 9.98 -7.73
CA ALA A 14 -8.86 8.85 -6.85
C ALA A 14 -10.18 8.14 -6.48
N PRO A 15 -10.24 6.80 -6.60
CA PRO A 15 -11.41 6.04 -6.15
C PRO A 15 -11.70 6.28 -4.66
N GLN A 16 -12.97 6.31 -4.27
CA GLN A 16 -13.37 6.53 -2.86
C GLN A 16 -12.64 5.57 -1.90
N VAL A 17 -12.48 4.30 -2.29
CA VAL A 17 -11.78 3.29 -1.49
C VAL A 17 -10.33 3.69 -1.19
N LEU A 18 -9.64 4.34 -2.14
CA LEU A 18 -8.27 4.81 -1.94
C LEU A 18 -8.24 6.00 -0.97
N LEU A 19 -9.16 6.95 -1.12
CA LEU A 19 -9.29 8.08 -0.21
C LEU A 19 -9.55 7.64 1.24
N ASP A 20 -10.46 6.68 1.43
CA ASP A 20 -10.79 6.12 2.74
C ASP A 20 -9.55 5.44 3.37
N LYS A 21 -8.75 4.74 2.55
CA LYS A 21 -7.49 4.12 3.02
C LYS A 21 -6.45 5.17 3.38
N ILE A 22 -6.28 6.21 2.58
CA ILE A 22 -5.35 7.31 2.89
C ILE A 22 -5.75 7.98 4.21
N GLU A 23 -7.04 8.28 4.40
CA GLU A 23 -7.54 8.85 5.65
C GLU A 23 -7.24 7.93 6.85
N GLN A 24 -7.53 6.62 6.71
CA GLN A 24 -7.23 5.63 7.74
C GLN A 24 -5.74 5.60 8.10
N VAL A 25 -4.86 5.64 7.09
CA VAL A 25 -3.41 5.65 7.28
C VAL A 25 -2.98 6.92 8.01
N ILE A 26 -3.44 8.10 7.59
CA ILE A 26 -3.12 9.40 8.22
C ILE A 26 -3.52 9.41 9.70
N ARG A 27 -4.67 8.81 10.03
CA ARG A 27 -5.13 8.69 11.43
C ARG A 27 -4.21 7.80 12.27
N LEU A 28 -3.75 6.69 11.72
CA LEU A 28 -2.90 5.72 12.44
C LEU A 28 -1.47 6.23 12.64
N ILE A 29 -0.88 6.87 11.63
CA ILE A 29 0.52 7.27 11.63
C ILE A 29 0.86 8.32 12.69
N ARG A 30 -0.12 9.15 13.10
CA ARG A 30 0.04 10.13 14.18
C ARG A 30 0.53 9.48 15.48
N SER A 31 0.01 8.30 15.82
CA SER A 31 0.39 7.54 17.02
C SER A 31 1.75 6.84 16.91
N LYS A 32 2.32 6.78 15.70
CA LYS A 32 3.57 6.07 15.39
C LYS A 32 4.76 7.01 15.21
N GLY A 33 4.59 8.31 15.49
CA GLY A 33 5.66 9.30 15.34
C GLY A 33 6.02 9.60 13.88
N VAL A 34 5.12 9.29 12.93
CA VAL A 34 5.34 9.55 11.50
C VAL A 34 4.57 10.80 11.10
N GLY A 35 5.29 11.82 10.64
CA GLY A 35 4.72 13.06 10.08
C GLY A 35 4.59 12.99 8.57
N VAL A 36 3.45 13.49 8.06
CA VAL A 36 3.15 13.63 6.62
C VAL A 36 2.85 15.09 6.31
N TRP A 37 3.40 15.58 5.21
CA TRP A 37 3.16 16.90 4.65
C TRP A 37 2.63 16.76 3.23
N PHE A 38 1.49 17.39 2.96
CA PHE A 38 0.96 17.53 1.61
C PHE A 38 1.26 18.95 1.14
N VAL A 39 1.96 19.07 0.02
CA VAL A 39 2.29 20.33 -0.62
C VAL A 39 1.48 20.40 -1.90
N SER A 40 0.64 21.42 -2.02
CA SER A 40 -0.19 21.67 -3.21
C SER A 40 -0.28 23.15 -3.49
N GLN A 41 -0.56 23.50 -4.74
CA GLN A 41 -0.77 24.87 -5.17
C GLN A 41 -2.09 25.44 -4.64
N ASN A 42 -3.16 24.64 -4.66
CA ASN A 42 -4.45 25.04 -4.11
C ASN A 42 -4.88 24.12 -2.95
N PRO A 43 -5.44 24.71 -1.87
CA PRO A 43 -5.94 23.92 -0.75
C PRO A 43 -7.16 23.06 -1.14
N SER A 44 -7.91 23.46 -2.18
CA SER A 44 -9.05 22.69 -2.71
C SER A 44 -8.66 21.35 -3.34
N ASP A 45 -7.37 21.14 -3.60
CA ASP A 45 -6.90 19.91 -4.23
C ASP A 45 -6.79 18.75 -3.22
N ILE A 46 -6.87 19.05 -1.93
CA ILE A 46 -6.84 18.06 -0.86
C ILE A 46 -8.27 17.88 -0.34
N PRO A 47 -8.80 16.64 -0.31
CA PRO A 47 -10.13 16.36 0.21
C PRO A 47 -10.32 16.80 1.68
N ASP A 48 -11.52 17.30 2.01
CA ASP A 48 -11.84 17.83 3.35
C ASP A 48 -11.62 16.82 4.48
N ASN A 49 -11.90 15.54 4.24
CA ASN A 49 -11.68 14.47 5.22
C ASN A 49 -10.19 14.30 5.56
N VAL A 50 -9.32 14.46 4.58
CA VAL A 50 -7.86 14.45 4.76
C VAL A 50 -7.39 15.75 5.40
N LEU A 51 -7.84 16.92 4.90
CA LEU A 51 -7.53 18.22 5.48
C LEU A 51 -7.87 18.27 6.97
N GLY A 52 -9.02 17.73 7.38
CA GLY A 52 -9.44 17.66 8.77
C GLY A 52 -8.51 16.86 9.69
N GLN A 53 -7.70 15.94 9.15
CA GLN A 53 -6.71 15.18 9.93
C GLN A 53 -5.36 15.89 10.05
N LEU A 54 -5.08 16.86 9.19
CA LEU A 54 -3.85 17.62 9.20
C LEU A 54 -3.98 18.74 10.23
N GLY A 55 -3.13 18.79 11.26
CA GLY A 55 -3.20 19.83 12.28
C GLY A 55 -2.31 21.05 12.02
N ASN A 56 -1.21 20.86 11.33
CA ASN A 56 -0.26 21.92 11.00
C ASN A 56 -0.63 22.55 9.65
N ARG A 57 -0.48 23.87 9.54
CA ARG A 57 -0.79 24.64 8.34
C ARG A 57 0.31 25.66 8.06
N VAL A 58 0.72 25.71 6.80
CA VAL A 58 1.59 26.75 6.25
C VAL A 58 0.96 27.17 4.92
N GLN A 59 0.49 28.41 4.86
CA GLN A 59 -0.17 28.95 3.67
C GLN A 59 0.65 30.10 3.12
N HIS A 60 1.19 29.91 1.93
CA HIS A 60 1.79 30.99 1.16
C HIS A 60 0.71 31.82 0.47
N ALA A 61 1.13 32.93 -0.12
CA ALA A 61 0.26 33.84 -0.84
C ALA A 61 -0.62 33.12 -1.88
N LEU A 62 -1.93 33.34 -1.80
CA LEU A 62 -2.88 32.91 -2.84
C LEU A 62 -3.33 34.15 -3.61
N ARG A 63 -3.27 34.05 -4.94
CA ARG A 63 -3.72 35.13 -5.82
C ARG A 63 -5.13 34.81 -6.30
N ALA A 64 -6.09 35.64 -5.90
CA ALA A 64 -7.47 35.47 -6.30
C ALA A 64 -7.85 36.43 -7.44
N PHE A 65 -8.04 35.89 -8.64
CA PHE A 65 -8.49 36.66 -9.81
C PHE A 65 -9.91 36.29 -10.23
N THR A 66 -10.35 35.07 -9.88
CA THR A 66 -11.68 34.55 -10.22
C THR A 66 -12.53 34.34 -8.96
N PRO A 67 -13.86 34.22 -9.11
CA PRO A 67 -14.73 33.84 -7.99
C PRO A 67 -14.39 32.47 -7.39
N LYS A 68 -13.80 31.56 -8.18
CA LYS A 68 -13.34 30.26 -7.68
C LYS A 68 -12.15 30.44 -6.74
N ASP A 69 -11.20 31.29 -7.12
CA ASP A 69 -10.01 31.56 -6.29
C ASP A 69 -10.39 32.28 -5.00
N GLN A 70 -11.34 33.22 -5.04
CA GLN A 70 -11.85 33.87 -3.84
C GLN A 70 -12.44 32.86 -2.84
N LYS A 71 -13.18 31.86 -3.33
CA LYS A 71 -13.68 30.76 -2.49
C LYS A 71 -12.52 29.93 -1.92
N ALA A 72 -11.48 29.67 -2.69
CA ALA A 72 -10.30 28.94 -2.24
C ALA A 72 -9.54 29.70 -1.14
N VAL A 73 -9.35 31.02 -1.30
CA VAL A 73 -8.75 31.90 -0.28
C VAL A 73 -9.57 31.86 1.01
N LYS A 74 -10.89 32.01 0.89
CA LYS A 74 -11.79 31.96 2.04
C LYS A 74 -11.76 30.60 2.75
N ALA A 75 -11.80 29.51 1.99
CA ALA A 75 -11.68 28.16 2.55
C ALA A 75 -10.35 27.98 3.29
N ALA A 76 -9.23 28.41 2.69
CA ALA A 76 -7.92 28.36 3.33
C ALA A 76 -7.90 29.13 4.66
N ALA A 77 -8.41 30.37 4.67
CA ALA A 77 -8.49 31.20 5.87
C ALA A 77 -9.32 30.55 6.99
N GLN A 78 -10.45 29.93 6.64
CA GLN A 78 -11.35 29.27 7.59
C GLN A 78 -10.78 27.98 8.19
N THR A 79 -9.79 27.35 7.55
CA THR A 79 -9.10 26.18 8.13
C THR A 79 -8.11 26.54 9.23
N MET A 80 -7.84 27.84 9.44
CA MET A 80 -6.92 28.34 10.45
C MET A 80 -7.66 28.94 11.63
N ARG A 81 -7.03 28.90 12.80
CA ARG A 81 -7.57 29.57 13.98
C ARG A 81 -7.42 31.09 13.81
N ALA A 82 -8.54 31.80 13.89
CA ALA A 82 -8.59 33.24 13.69
C ALA A 82 -7.65 34.01 14.64
N ASN A 83 -7.00 35.05 14.11
CA ASN A 83 -6.19 35.99 14.87
C ASN A 83 -6.99 37.28 15.13
N PRO A 84 -7.12 37.76 16.38
CA PRO A 84 -7.78 39.03 16.66
C PRO A 84 -7.08 40.28 16.09
N THR A 85 -5.78 40.18 15.78
CA THR A 85 -4.97 41.32 15.35
C THR A 85 -5.07 41.63 13.85
N PHE A 86 -5.48 40.66 13.03
CA PHE A 86 -5.64 40.83 11.58
C PHE A 86 -6.67 39.87 11.00
N ASP A 87 -7.23 40.25 9.85
CA ASP A 87 -8.13 39.40 9.07
C ASP A 87 -7.31 38.39 8.23
N THR A 88 -7.45 37.10 8.53
CA THR A 88 -6.74 36.01 7.85
C THR A 88 -7.03 35.99 6.33
N GLU A 89 -8.27 36.24 5.91
CA GLU A 89 -8.66 36.18 4.49
C GLU A 89 -7.99 37.29 3.68
N LYS A 90 -7.90 38.50 4.26
CA LYS A 90 -7.16 39.62 3.68
C LYS A 90 -5.66 39.37 3.71
N ALA A 91 -5.14 38.92 4.85
CA ALA A 91 -3.72 38.68 5.04
C ALA A 91 -3.16 37.68 4.00
N ILE A 92 -3.88 36.59 3.68
CA ILE A 92 -3.46 35.63 2.65
C ILE A 92 -3.20 36.29 1.29
N GLN A 93 -4.02 37.28 0.91
CA GLN A 93 -3.91 37.96 -0.38
C GLN A 93 -2.77 38.99 -0.39
N GLU A 94 -2.50 39.61 0.76
CA GLU A 94 -1.47 40.62 0.96
C GLU A 94 -0.06 40.05 1.17
N LEU A 95 0.07 38.73 1.35
CA LEU A 95 1.37 38.08 1.49
C LEU A 95 2.28 38.33 0.27
N GLY A 96 3.51 38.73 0.56
CA GLY A 96 4.61 38.87 -0.39
C GLY A 96 5.40 37.57 -0.59
N THR A 97 6.44 37.64 -1.42
CA THR A 97 7.37 36.53 -1.62
C THR A 97 8.17 36.27 -0.35
N GLY A 98 8.25 35.01 0.07
CA GLY A 98 8.95 34.62 1.30
C GLY A 98 8.13 34.84 2.57
N GLU A 99 6.84 35.17 2.46
CA GLU A 99 5.93 35.25 3.60
C GLU A 99 4.90 34.11 3.57
N ALA A 100 4.48 33.68 4.76
CA ALA A 100 3.43 32.71 4.93
C ALA A 100 2.60 33.00 6.18
N LEU A 101 1.35 32.56 6.15
CA LEU A 101 0.55 32.37 7.36
C LEU A 101 0.81 30.98 7.93
N ILE A 102 1.09 30.91 9.22
CA ILE A 102 1.47 29.67 9.89
C ILE A 102 0.56 29.44 11.09
N SER A 103 0.09 28.20 11.22
CA SER A 103 -0.65 27.72 12.38
C SER A 103 -0.18 26.32 12.71
N PHE A 104 0.48 26.14 13.85
CA PHE A 104 1.00 24.85 14.29
C PHE A 104 0.28 24.36 15.54
N LEU A 105 0.31 23.05 15.76
CA LEU A 105 -0.24 22.47 16.97
C LEU A 105 0.60 22.86 18.19
N ASP A 106 -0.07 23.22 19.28
CA ASP A 106 0.54 23.44 20.59
C ASP A 106 0.91 22.11 21.28
N ALA A 107 1.48 22.19 22.49
CA ALA A 107 1.85 21.00 23.28
C ALA A 107 0.65 20.10 23.65
N LYS A 108 -0.57 20.62 23.57
CA LYS A 108 -1.81 19.87 23.81
C LYS A 108 -2.43 19.33 22.51
N GLY A 109 -1.81 19.58 21.36
CA GLY A 109 -2.30 19.16 20.06
C GLY A 109 -3.44 20.00 19.51
N SER A 110 -3.66 21.22 20.03
CA SER A 110 -4.64 22.19 19.53
C SER A 110 -3.97 23.18 18.58
N PRO A 111 -4.61 23.61 17.48
CA PRO A 111 -4.06 24.64 16.62
C PRO A 111 -3.81 25.96 17.35
N SER A 112 -2.60 26.50 17.21
CA SER A 112 -2.25 27.85 17.66
C SER A 112 -3.02 28.90 16.86
N VAL A 113 -3.05 30.13 17.35
CA VAL A 113 -3.53 31.27 16.55
C VAL A 113 -2.64 31.42 15.32
N VAL A 114 -3.23 31.76 14.17
CA VAL A 114 -2.48 31.99 12.93
C VAL A 114 -1.60 33.22 13.07
N GLU A 115 -0.34 33.11 12.65
CA GLU A 115 0.62 34.22 12.65
C GLU A 115 1.20 34.42 11.25
N ARG A 116 1.59 35.66 10.94
CA ARG A 116 2.37 35.98 9.72
C ARG A 116 3.84 35.79 10.01
N ALA A 117 4.53 35.03 9.17
CA ALA A 117 5.94 34.72 9.35
C ALA A 117 6.71 34.88 8.03
N MET A 118 8.00 35.22 8.16
CA MET A 118 8.96 35.16 7.08
C MET A 118 9.52 33.74 6.98
N VAL A 119 9.45 33.15 5.80
CA VAL A 119 10.02 31.85 5.48
C VAL A 119 11.46 32.07 5.04
N ILE A 120 12.40 31.56 5.84
CA ILE A 120 13.81 31.56 5.45
C ILE A 120 13.98 30.64 4.24
N ALA A 121 14.66 31.13 3.20
CA ALA A 121 15.00 30.28 2.06
C ALA A 121 15.87 29.11 2.56
N PRO A 122 15.56 27.86 2.19
CA PRO A 122 16.43 26.76 2.55
C PRO A 122 17.82 27.03 1.98
N CYS A 123 18.85 26.74 2.76
CA CYS A 123 20.20 26.64 2.23
C CYS A 123 20.27 25.36 1.38
N SER A 124 19.73 25.43 0.16
CA SER A 124 19.77 24.32 -0.78
C SER A 124 21.04 24.40 -1.61
N ARG A 125 21.59 23.23 -1.91
CA ARG A 125 22.59 23.07 -2.95
C ARG A 125 21.88 22.57 -4.20
N MET A 126 22.18 23.18 -5.33
CA MET A 126 21.77 22.67 -6.64
C MET A 126 22.66 21.49 -7.03
N GLY A 127 22.04 20.39 -7.45
CA GLY A 127 22.72 19.17 -7.92
C GLY A 127 22.78 18.05 -6.87
N PRO A 128 23.02 16.81 -7.32
CA PRO A 128 23.12 15.66 -6.42
C PRO A 128 24.30 15.82 -5.46
N VAL A 129 24.18 15.24 -4.26
CA VAL A 129 25.30 15.09 -3.33
C VAL A 129 26.35 14.17 -3.98
N THR A 130 27.64 14.48 -3.83
CA THR A 130 28.68 13.58 -4.34
C THR A 130 28.74 12.32 -3.47
N GLU A 131 29.28 11.23 -4.01
CA GLU A 131 29.46 9.99 -3.24
C GLU A 131 30.36 10.19 -2.02
N ASP A 132 31.45 10.95 -2.17
CA ASP A 132 32.37 11.24 -1.06
C ASP A 132 31.70 12.03 0.07
N GLU A 133 30.92 13.06 -0.27
CA GLU A 133 30.17 13.84 0.72
C GLU A 133 29.07 13.00 1.38
N ARG A 134 28.36 12.17 0.61
CA ARG A 134 27.34 11.27 1.13
C ARG A 134 27.95 10.28 2.11
N ASN A 135 29.06 9.64 1.75
CA ASN A 135 29.77 8.70 2.60
C ASN A 135 30.31 9.41 3.86
N GLY A 136 30.85 10.62 3.70
CA GLY A 136 31.26 11.46 4.82
C GLY A 136 30.11 11.73 5.81
N LEU A 137 28.94 12.14 5.32
CA LEU A 137 27.76 12.41 6.13
C LEU A 137 27.22 11.15 6.83
N ILE A 138 27.21 10.01 6.12
CA ILE A 138 26.75 8.73 6.67
C ILE A 138 27.70 8.29 7.79
N ASN A 139 29.01 8.28 7.55
CA ASN A 139 30.01 7.79 8.50
C ASN A 139 30.11 8.66 9.78
N HIS A 140 29.75 9.94 9.69
CA HIS A 140 29.71 10.84 10.85
C HIS A 140 28.32 10.95 11.50
N SER A 141 27.34 10.20 11.00
CA SER A 141 25.99 10.22 11.55
C SER A 141 25.97 9.62 12.96
N PRO A 142 25.27 10.23 13.94
CA PRO A 142 25.12 9.66 15.29
C PRO A 142 24.44 8.28 15.33
N VAL A 143 23.80 7.88 14.24
CA VAL A 143 23.12 6.58 14.10
C VAL A 143 23.85 5.61 13.17
N TYR A 144 25.07 5.97 12.73
CA TYR A 144 26.02 5.07 12.10
C TYR A 144 26.34 3.91 13.07
N GLY A 145 26.48 2.68 12.57
CA GLY A 145 26.50 1.46 13.40
C GLY A 145 25.14 0.83 13.71
N LYS A 146 24.03 1.58 13.67
CA LYS A 146 22.68 1.02 13.84
C LYS A 146 21.94 0.79 12.52
N TYR A 147 22.15 1.68 11.57
CA TYR A 147 21.46 1.68 10.27
C TYR A 147 22.44 1.65 9.09
N GLU A 148 23.68 1.20 9.32
CA GLU A 148 24.69 1.12 8.25
C GLU A 148 24.50 -0.09 7.35
N ASP A 149 24.02 -1.20 7.92
CA ASP A 149 23.71 -2.41 7.18
C ASP A 149 22.35 -2.25 6.48
N ASP A 150 22.38 -2.28 5.15
CA ASP A 150 21.17 -2.34 4.34
C ASP A 150 20.47 -3.70 4.58
N VAL A 151 19.26 -3.64 5.14
CA VAL A 151 18.42 -4.82 5.35
C VAL A 151 17.46 -4.97 4.20
N ASP A 152 17.83 -5.81 3.23
CA ASP A 152 16.90 -6.26 2.19
C ASP A 152 16.06 -7.43 2.72
N ARG A 153 14.75 -7.21 2.86
CA ARG A 153 13.83 -8.22 3.39
C ARG A 153 13.25 -9.00 2.23
N GLU A 154 13.24 -10.33 2.32
CA GLU A 154 12.53 -11.16 1.34
C GLU A 154 11.08 -10.68 1.18
N SER A 155 10.75 -10.30 -0.05
CA SER A 155 9.42 -9.82 -0.38
C SER A 155 8.42 -10.98 -0.42
N ALA A 156 7.16 -10.70 -0.12
CA ALA A 156 6.09 -11.70 -0.23
C ALA A 156 6.01 -12.29 -1.66
N TYR A 157 6.36 -11.50 -2.68
CA TYR A 157 6.43 -11.94 -4.07
C TYR A 157 7.51 -13.02 -4.28
N GLU A 158 8.72 -12.78 -3.77
CA GLU A 158 9.83 -13.73 -3.86
C GLU A 158 9.56 -15.02 -3.10
N MET A 159 8.94 -14.93 -1.92
CA MET A 159 8.51 -16.12 -1.15
C MET A 159 7.49 -16.96 -1.91
N LEU A 160 6.51 -16.31 -2.55
CA LEU A 160 5.50 -16.99 -3.36
C LEU A 160 6.13 -17.63 -4.61
N GLN A 161 7.03 -16.92 -5.30
CA GLN A 161 7.72 -17.43 -6.47
C GLN A 161 8.57 -18.65 -6.15
N LYS A 162 9.34 -18.61 -5.06
CA LYS A 162 10.08 -19.77 -4.53
C LYS A 162 9.14 -20.94 -4.22
N GLY A 163 7.97 -20.68 -3.62
CA GLY A 163 6.94 -21.68 -3.36
C GLY A 163 6.41 -22.35 -4.64
N PHE A 164 6.16 -21.58 -5.70
CA PHE A 164 5.74 -22.11 -7.01
C PHE A 164 6.85 -22.94 -7.67
N GLN A 165 8.10 -22.49 -7.64
CA GLN A 165 9.22 -23.25 -8.20
C GLN A 165 9.46 -24.58 -7.45
N ALA A 166 9.43 -24.56 -6.11
CA ALA A 166 9.56 -25.77 -5.31
C ALA A 166 8.43 -26.79 -5.57
N SER A 167 7.23 -26.30 -5.87
CA SER A 167 6.07 -27.15 -6.23
C SER A 167 6.26 -27.85 -7.59
N ILE A 168 6.83 -27.14 -8.57
CA ILE A 168 7.10 -27.67 -9.91
C ILE A 168 8.24 -28.68 -9.88
N GLU A 169 9.29 -28.43 -9.09
CA GLU A 169 10.42 -29.36 -8.94
C GLU A 169 10.03 -30.66 -8.22
N GLN A 170 9.10 -30.60 -7.25
CA GLN A 170 8.55 -31.81 -6.62
C GLN A 170 7.66 -32.64 -7.56
N GLN A 171 6.96 -32.01 -8.51
CA GLN A 171 6.20 -32.74 -9.53
C GLN A 171 7.11 -33.42 -10.56
N ASN A 172 8.27 -32.85 -10.88
CA ASN A 172 9.21 -33.41 -11.86
C ASN A 172 10.13 -34.52 -11.31
N ASN A 173 10.21 -34.69 -9.98
CA ASN A 173 11.09 -35.68 -9.33
C ASN A 173 10.38 -36.97 -8.87
N THR A 174 9.25 -37.36 -9.45
CA THR A 174 8.66 -38.70 -9.23
C THR A 174 9.24 -39.68 -10.27
N PRO A 175 10.17 -40.60 -9.92
CA PRO A 175 10.66 -41.57 -10.89
C PRO A 175 9.62 -42.68 -11.06
N ALA A 176 9.06 -42.79 -12.25
CA ALA A 176 8.36 -43.99 -12.70
C ALA A 176 9.37 -45.15 -12.78
N LYS A 177 9.59 -45.86 -11.67
CA LYS A 177 10.23 -47.18 -11.68
C LYS A 177 9.17 -48.24 -11.51
N GLY A 178 8.71 -48.77 -12.65
CA GLY A 178 8.11 -50.10 -12.70
C GLY A 178 9.11 -51.11 -12.18
N LYS A 179 8.79 -51.73 -11.04
CA LYS A 179 9.38 -52.99 -10.59
C LYS A 179 8.25 -53.99 -10.56
N GLU A 180 8.25 -54.91 -11.51
CA GLU A 180 7.54 -56.17 -11.39
C GLU A 180 8.03 -56.86 -10.13
N VAL A 181 7.14 -57.04 -9.17
CA VAL A 181 7.37 -57.89 -8.00
C VAL A 181 6.47 -59.09 -8.18
N ALA A 182 7.10 -60.24 -8.42
CA ALA A 182 6.45 -61.55 -8.44
C ALA A 182 5.61 -61.74 -7.18
N VAL A 183 4.37 -62.16 -7.38
CA VAL A 183 3.38 -62.40 -6.33
C VAL A 183 3.58 -63.83 -5.83
N ASP A 184 3.80 -63.99 -4.53
CA ASP A 184 3.54 -65.24 -3.81
C ASP A 184 2.16 -65.14 -3.14
N ASP A 185 1.43 -66.24 -3.23
CA ASP A 185 -0.02 -66.35 -3.09
C ASP A 185 -0.41 -66.80 -1.68
N GLY A 186 -1.51 -66.25 -1.13
CA GLY A 186 -2.18 -66.92 -0.01
C GLY A 186 -2.93 -66.05 0.99
N ILE A 187 -2.42 -64.88 1.41
CA ILE A 187 -3.00 -64.18 2.59
C ILE A 187 -3.33 -62.69 2.33
N LEU A 188 -2.79 -62.06 1.28
CA LEU A 188 -3.01 -60.64 0.98
C LEU A 188 -4.14 -60.34 -0.02
N GLY A 189 -4.78 -61.37 -0.58
CA GLY A 189 -5.85 -61.22 -1.60
C GLY A 189 -7.12 -60.56 -1.03
N GLY A 190 -7.54 -60.98 0.18
CA GLY A 190 -8.77 -60.47 0.80
C GLY A 190 -8.73 -59.00 1.22
N LEU A 191 -7.54 -58.43 1.46
CA LEU A 191 -7.38 -57.00 1.79
C LEU A 191 -7.39 -56.11 0.54
N LYS A 192 -6.92 -56.62 -0.60
CA LYS A 192 -6.94 -55.89 -1.88
C LYS A 192 -8.35 -55.65 -2.41
N ASP A 193 -9.25 -56.61 -2.20
CA ASP A 193 -10.64 -56.53 -2.67
C ASP A 193 -11.45 -55.43 -1.96
N ILE A 194 -11.10 -55.11 -0.72
CA ILE A 194 -11.72 -54.03 0.07
C ILE A 194 -11.20 -52.65 -0.39
N LEU A 195 -9.93 -52.57 -0.82
CA LEU A 195 -9.28 -51.32 -1.22
C LEU A 195 -9.56 -50.93 -2.67
N PHE A 196 -9.64 -51.90 -3.60
CA PHE A 196 -9.76 -51.64 -5.04
C PHE A 196 -11.10 -52.03 -5.67
N GLY A 197 -11.99 -52.67 -4.91
CA GLY A 197 -13.30 -53.09 -5.40
C GLY A 197 -13.22 -54.38 -6.23
N THR A 198 -14.35 -55.10 -6.31
CA THR A 198 -14.42 -56.41 -6.97
C THR A 198 -15.30 -56.35 -8.22
N THR A 199 -14.99 -57.22 -9.19
CA THR A 199 -15.80 -57.39 -10.41
C THR A 199 -16.45 -58.77 -10.36
N GLY A 200 -17.79 -58.82 -10.34
CA GLY A 200 -18.52 -60.09 -10.22
C GLY A 200 -18.73 -60.81 -11.57
N PRO A 201 -19.15 -62.10 -11.56
CA PRO A 201 -19.16 -62.99 -12.74
C PRO A 201 -20.21 -62.64 -13.81
N ARG A 202 -20.99 -61.58 -13.61
CA ARG A 202 -21.96 -61.05 -14.58
C ARG A 202 -21.76 -59.56 -14.90
N GLY A 203 -20.55 -59.03 -14.68
CA GLY A 203 -20.14 -57.73 -15.19
C GLY A 203 -20.51 -56.49 -14.36
N GLY A 204 -20.99 -56.66 -13.12
CA GLY A 204 -21.18 -55.55 -12.19
C GLY A 204 -19.88 -55.18 -11.46
N LYS A 205 -19.43 -53.93 -11.58
CA LYS A 205 -18.31 -53.36 -10.80
C LYS A 205 -18.84 -52.67 -9.54
N LYS A 206 -18.25 -52.95 -8.38
CA LYS A 206 -18.44 -52.15 -7.16
C LYS A 206 -17.12 -51.45 -6.82
N ASP A 207 -17.08 -50.13 -6.94
CA ASP A 207 -15.87 -49.32 -6.73
C ASP A 207 -15.42 -49.32 -5.25
N GLY A 208 -14.11 -49.45 -5.03
CA GLY A 208 -13.48 -49.40 -3.70
C GLY A 208 -13.35 -47.99 -3.11
N VAL A 209 -13.15 -47.91 -1.80
CA VAL A 209 -13.20 -46.68 -0.98
C VAL A 209 -12.17 -45.61 -1.41
N VAL A 210 -11.01 -46.03 -1.92
CA VAL A 210 -9.94 -45.12 -2.38
C VAL A 210 -10.35 -44.35 -3.64
N GLN A 211 -11.09 -45.01 -4.54
CA GLN A 211 -11.51 -44.42 -5.81
C GLN A 211 -12.63 -43.38 -5.63
N THR A 212 -13.46 -43.54 -4.61
CA THR A 212 -14.52 -42.58 -4.24
C THR A 212 -13.94 -41.31 -3.60
N MET A 213 -12.83 -41.42 -2.86
CA MET A 213 -12.14 -40.27 -2.27
C MET A 213 -11.35 -39.46 -3.32
N ALA A 214 -10.66 -40.11 -4.25
CA ALA A 214 -9.91 -39.45 -5.31
C ALA A 214 -10.84 -38.66 -6.28
N LYS A 215 -12.03 -39.21 -6.59
CA LYS A 215 -12.99 -38.57 -7.50
C LYS A 215 -13.68 -37.34 -6.90
N SER A 216 -13.70 -37.23 -5.57
CA SER A 216 -14.33 -36.12 -4.84
C SER A 216 -13.39 -34.91 -4.73
N ALA A 217 -12.08 -35.14 -4.55
CA ALA A 217 -11.07 -34.06 -4.53
C ALA A 217 -10.88 -33.41 -5.92
N ALA A 218 -11.01 -34.18 -7.00
CA ALA A 218 -10.86 -33.68 -8.38
C ALA A 218 -11.95 -32.69 -8.83
N ARG A 219 -13.14 -32.68 -8.20
CA ARG A 219 -14.23 -31.76 -8.58
C ARG A 219 -14.14 -30.40 -7.90
N GLN A 220 -13.43 -30.29 -6.78
CA GLN A 220 -13.33 -29.05 -6.01
C GLN A 220 -12.21 -28.12 -6.50
N VAL A 221 -11.14 -28.68 -7.07
CA VAL A 221 -9.99 -27.92 -7.57
C VAL A 221 -10.28 -27.25 -8.93
N THR A 222 -11.14 -27.86 -9.76
CA THR A 222 -11.42 -27.37 -11.12
C THR A 222 -12.26 -26.09 -11.16
N ASN A 223 -13.18 -25.88 -10.21
CA ASN A 223 -14.05 -24.69 -10.22
C ASN A 223 -13.39 -23.43 -9.64
N GLN A 224 -12.27 -23.53 -8.93
CA GLN A 224 -11.57 -22.36 -8.38
C GLN A 224 -10.49 -21.82 -9.34
N ILE A 225 -9.81 -22.70 -10.07
CA ILE A 225 -8.75 -22.28 -11.03
C ILE A 225 -9.36 -21.60 -12.26
N VAL A 226 -10.50 -22.09 -12.75
CA VAL A 226 -11.18 -21.50 -13.92
C VAL A 226 -11.73 -20.10 -13.63
N ARG A 227 -12.12 -19.79 -12.39
CA ARG A 227 -12.65 -18.45 -12.03
C ARG A 227 -11.54 -17.45 -11.67
N GLY A 228 -10.38 -17.92 -11.21
CA GLY A 228 -9.24 -17.07 -10.85
C GLY A 228 -8.42 -16.59 -12.05
N MET A 229 -8.23 -17.44 -13.07
CA MET A 229 -7.33 -17.14 -14.20
C MET A 229 -8.03 -16.53 -15.42
N LEU A 230 -9.33 -16.78 -15.64
CA LEU A 230 -10.09 -16.16 -16.74
C LEU A 230 -10.67 -14.77 -16.39
N GLY A 231 -10.74 -14.42 -15.09
CA GLY A 231 -11.24 -13.12 -14.64
C GLY A 231 -10.23 -11.97 -14.80
N SER A 232 -8.92 -12.24 -14.77
CA SER A 232 -7.89 -11.20 -14.87
C SER A 232 -7.31 -10.99 -16.28
N LEU A 233 -7.62 -11.89 -17.24
CA LEU A 233 -7.10 -11.83 -18.61
C LEU A 233 -8.13 -11.40 -19.68
N LEU A 234 -9.42 -11.25 -19.33
CA LEU A 234 -10.49 -10.81 -20.25
C LEU A 234 -11.25 -9.56 -19.80
N GLY A 235 -10.70 -8.78 -18.86
CA GLY A 235 -11.26 -7.51 -18.40
C GLY A 235 -10.87 -6.31 -19.25
N GLY A 236 -10.99 -6.42 -20.58
CA GLY A 236 -10.72 -5.33 -21.52
C GLY A 236 -12.00 -4.74 -22.12
N ARG A 237 -12.29 -3.48 -21.79
CA ARG A 237 -12.99 -2.45 -22.61
C ARG A 237 -14.52 -2.55 -22.83
N ARG A 238 -15.26 -1.76 -22.04
CA ARG A 238 -16.46 -0.91 -22.34
C ARG A 238 -17.08 -0.58 -20.97
N ARG A 239 -17.36 0.66 -20.58
CA ARG A 239 -17.90 1.82 -21.30
C ARG A 239 -17.37 3.09 -20.62
#